data_AF-A0A6P4CTB8-F1
#
_entry.id   AF-A0A6P4CTB8-F1
#
_cell.length_a   1.000
_cell.length_b   1.000
_cell.length_c   1.000
_cell.angle_alpha   90.00
_cell.angle_beta   90.00
_cell.angle_gamma   90.00
#
_symmetry.space_group_name_H-M   'P 1'
#
loop_
_entity.id
_entity.type
_entity.pdbx_description
1 polymer ?
#
loop_
_entity_poly.entity_id
_entity_poly.type
_entity_poly.pdbx_seq_one_letter_code
_entity_poly.pdbx_strand_id
1 'polypeptide(L)'
;MQKLPYNNVAVQNPRWTLRKFTSPYRAFTAVCPRRSFFCRTRSMATSLEESSSLQPGENSTEDEDPYAEEESENLAQPLTKEQIMALLVDTEREKLTKKLSEANQHNRFLKRQLHIKEDALVNFKSELAVMELEVQALVKLAEEIAKSGIPEGSRKINGKYIHSHLVTRLEAVHEQLMEQIKDVGAAQSKKVSIFWVGMAESVQVMGTFDGWSQGEHLSPEYTGSYTRFSTTLMLRPGRYEIKFLVDGEWKLSPEFPIIGEGLTKNNLLVVE
;
A
#
# COMPACT_ATOMS: atom_id res chain seq x y z
N MET A 1 31.58 -22.42 80.59
CA MET A 1 32.21 -21.28 79.86
C MET A 1 33.59 -21.70 79.43
N GLN A 2 34.11 -21.53 78.22
CA GLN A 2 33.58 -21.27 76.88
C GLN A 2 34.84 -21.43 75.99
N LYS A 3 34.82 -22.23 74.92
CA LYS A 3 35.77 -22.13 73.79
C LYS A 3 35.34 -23.09 72.67
N LEU A 4 34.92 -22.52 71.55
CA LEU A 4 34.87 -23.17 70.23
C LEU A 4 36.29 -23.34 69.71
N PRO A 5 36.55 -24.36 68.87
CA PRO A 5 36.92 -24.03 67.49
C PRO A 5 36.42 -25.00 66.40
N TYR A 6 36.37 -24.44 65.18
CA TYR A 6 36.63 -25.05 63.86
C TYR A 6 35.70 -26.13 63.27
N ASN A 7 35.10 -25.80 62.12
CA ASN A 7 35.14 -26.55 60.84
C ASN A 7 34.44 -25.71 59.75
N ASN A 8 35.19 -25.18 58.76
CA ASN A 8 35.43 -25.71 57.40
C ASN A 8 34.16 -25.82 56.53
N VAL A 9 34.17 -25.16 55.36
CA VAL A 9 34.01 -25.79 54.02
C VAL A 9 34.17 -24.77 52.87
N ALA A 10 35.11 -25.13 51.99
CA ALA A 10 35.22 -24.96 50.53
C ALA A 10 35.17 -23.56 49.87
N VAL A 11 36.38 -23.11 49.53
CA VAL A 11 36.70 -22.30 48.36
C VAL A 11 36.65 -23.19 47.10
N GLN A 12 35.91 -22.79 46.07
CA GLN A 12 36.10 -23.28 44.71
C GLN A 12 36.07 -22.09 43.73
N ASN A 13 37.23 -21.82 43.14
CA ASN A 13 37.35 -21.22 41.81
C ASN A 13 37.61 -22.36 40.81
N PRO A 14 37.18 -22.22 39.56
CA PRO A 14 38.24 -22.07 38.54
C PRO A 14 37.91 -21.10 37.38
N ARG A 15 38.92 -20.25 37.13
CA ARG A 15 39.51 -19.85 35.83
C ARG A 15 38.66 -20.01 34.56
N TRP A 16 38.37 -18.89 33.91
CA TRP A 16 38.38 -18.80 32.44
C TRP A 16 39.27 -17.64 31.99
N THR A 17 40.11 -17.95 31.02
CA THR A 17 41.28 -17.20 30.57
C THR A 17 40.92 -16.05 29.62
N LEU A 18 41.67 -14.96 29.76
CA LEU A 18 41.67 -13.82 28.86
C LEU A 18 42.20 -14.23 27.47
N ARG A 19 41.39 -14.09 26.41
CA ARG A 19 41.89 -13.91 25.05
C ARG A 19 41.51 -12.52 24.55
N LYS A 20 42.53 -11.68 24.40
CA LYS A 20 42.49 -10.42 23.67
C LYS A 20 42.13 -10.72 22.21
N PHE A 21 41.15 -10.03 21.66
CA PHE A 21 40.99 -9.92 20.20
C PHE A 21 41.20 -8.47 19.79
N THR A 22 42.35 -8.27 19.15
CA THR A 22 42.68 -7.13 18.31
C THR A 22 41.80 -7.14 17.06
N SER A 23 41.39 -5.93 16.65
CA SER A 23 40.84 -5.61 15.33
C SER A 23 41.70 -6.20 14.21
N PRO A 24 41.08 -6.65 13.11
CA PRO A 24 41.22 -5.83 11.90
C PRO A 24 39.93 -5.70 11.09
N TYR A 25 39.81 -4.54 10.45
CA TYR A 25 38.85 -4.27 9.39
C TYR A 25 38.90 -5.36 8.31
N ARG A 26 37.75 -5.97 8.02
CA ARG A 26 37.54 -6.73 6.79
C ARG A 26 36.10 -6.60 6.34
N ALA A 27 35.91 -5.87 5.24
CA ALA A 27 34.65 -5.82 4.50
C ALA A 27 34.28 -7.22 4.02
N PHE A 28 33.06 -7.66 4.32
CA PHE A 28 32.44 -8.81 3.68
C PHE A 28 30.97 -8.50 3.40
N THR A 29 30.68 -8.38 2.10
CA THR A 29 29.39 -8.68 1.49
C THR A 29 28.96 -10.09 1.89
N ALA A 30 27.86 -10.23 2.62
CA ALA A 30 27.26 -11.53 2.89
C ALA A 30 25.72 -11.42 2.85
N VAL A 31 25.17 -12.05 1.82
CA VAL A 31 23.76 -12.37 1.64
C VAL A 31 23.29 -13.25 2.80
N CYS A 32 22.32 -12.78 3.59
CA CYS A 32 21.66 -13.61 4.59
C CYS A 32 20.46 -14.35 3.97
N PRO A 33 20.31 -15.68 4.20
CA PRO A 33 19.23 -16.47 3.63
C PRO A 33 17.91 -16.22 4.38
N ARG A 34 16.83 -15.92 3.63
CA ARG A 34 15.46 -15.82 4.17
C ARG A 34 14.99 -17.20 4.67
N ARG A 35 14.69 -17.31 5.96
CA ARG A 35 13.87 -18.39 6.52
C ARG A 35 12.41 -18.17 6.10
N SER A 36 11.86 -19.11 5.34
CA SER A 36 10.44 -19.13 4.96
C SER A 36 9.58 -19.56 6.14
N PHE A 37 8.71 -18.66 6.62
CA PHE A 37 7.58 -19.05 7.46
C PHE A 37 6.52 -19.69 6.56
N PHE A 38 6.26 -20.96 6.78
CA PHE A 38 5.29 -21.76 6.03
C PHE A 38 3.91 -21.59 6.70
N CYS A 39 3.10 -20.65 6.22
CA CYS A 39 1.68 -20.60 6.56
C CYS A 39 0.92 -21.47 5.55
N ARG A 40 0.38 -22.61 6.01
CA ARG A 40 -0.53 -23.44 5.23
C ARG A 40 -1.79 -22.65 4.90
N THR A 41 -1.94 -22.21 3.67
CA THR A 41 -3.23 -21.80 3.10
C THR A 41 -4.04 -23.07 2.79
N ARG A 42 -5.18 -23.24 3.45
CA ARG A 42 -6.24 -24.14 2.96
C ARG A 42 -6.84 -23.50 1.72
N SER A 43 -6.63 -24.10 0.56
CA SER A 43 -7.35 -23.80 -0.68
C SER A 43 -8.77 -24.37 -0.55
N MET A 44 -9.80 -23.54 -0.60
CA MET A 44 -11.15 -24.00 -0.94
C MET A 44 -11.34 -23.78 -2.43
N ALA A 45 -11.55 -24.87 -3.16
CA ALA A 45 -12.01 -24.81 -4.54
C ALA A 45 -13.48 -24.39 -4.54
N THR A 46 -13.77 -23.23 -5.11
CA THR A 46 -15.14 -22.83 -5.45
C THR A 46 -15.28 -23.04 -6.96
N SER A 47 -15.86 -24.18 -7.37
CA SER A 47 -16.40 -24.31 -8.72
C SER A 47 -17.66 -23.44 -8.79
N LEU A 48 -17.60 -22.35 -9.55
CA LEU A 48 -18.79 -21.61 -9.94
C LEU A 48 -19.15 -22.10 -11.35
N GLU A 49 -19.99 -23.13 -11.39
CA GLU A 49 -20.77 -23.49 -12.58
C GLU A 49 -21.92 -22.48 -12.64
N GLU A 50 -21.87 -21.55 -13.59
CA GLU A 50 -22.98 -20.66 -13.91
C GLU A 50 -23.67 -21.18 -15.17
N SER A 51 -24.57 -22.13 -14.96
CA SER A 51 -25.47 -22.64 -16.00
C SER A 51 -26.61 -21.64 -16.20
N SER A 52 -26.62 -20.93 -17.34
CA SER A 52 -27.76 -20.13 -17.78
C SER A 52 -28.63 -20.93 -18.76
N SER A 53 -29.87 -21.12 -18.32
CA SER A 53 -31.04 -21.82 -18.86
C SER A 53 -31.45 -21.44 -20.27
N LEU A 54 -32.08 -22.36 -21.01
CA LEU A 54 -33.35 -22.14 -21.75
C LEU A 54 -33.98 -23.51 -22.13
N GLN A 55 -35.12 -23.85 -21.50
CA GLN A 55 -36.07 -24.84 -22.02
C GLN A 55 -37.09 -24.12 -22.94
N PRO A 56 -37.43 -24.67 -24.11
CA PRO A 56 -38.68 -24.35 -24.78
C PRO A 56 -39.73 -25.43 -24.47
N GLY A 57 -40.91 -24.99 -24.07
CA GLY A 57 -42.06 -25.85 -23.79
C GLY A 57 -42.58 -26.57 -25.02
N GLU A 58 -43.00 -27.81 -24.80
CA GLU A 58 -43.77 -28.63 -25.73
C GLU A 58 -45.23 -28.16 -25.73
N ASN A 59 -45.77 -27.89 -26.92
CA ASN A 59 -47.10 -28.33 -27.34
C ASN A 59 -47.29 -27.97 -28.82
N SER A 60 -47.49 -28.97 -29.68
CA SER A 60 -48.80 -29.32 -30.25
C SER A 60 -48.69 -29.93 -31.65
N THR A 61 -49.22 -31.16 -31.74
CA THR A 61 -50.03 -31.72 -32.82
C THR A 61 -49.34 -32.37 -34.02
N GLU A 62 -49.60 -33.67 -34.06
CA GLU A 62 -49.41 -34.67 -35.11
C GLU A 62 -50.08 -34.23 -36.43
N ASP A 63 -49.40 -34.46 -37.56
CA ASP A 63 -50.00 -34.97 -38.79
C ASP A 63 -48.87 -35.45 -39.73
N GLU A 64 -49.07 -36.61 -40.34
CA GLU A 64 -48.05 -37.45 -40.98
C GLU A 64 -47.72 -37.10 -42.45
N ASP A 65 -46.46 -37.40 -42.81
CA ASP A 65 -45.95 -38.06 -44.04
C ASP A 65 -45.89 -37.30 -45.42
N PRO A 66 -45.14 -37.79 -46.44
CA PRO A 66 -43.75 -38.32 -46.47
C PRO A 66 -42.93 -37.91 -47.75
N TYR A 67 -41.63 -38.27 -47.80
CA TYR A 67 -40.68 -38.26 -48.95
C TYR A 67 -39.95 -36.96 -49.32
N ALA A 68 -38.64 -36.89 -49.01
CA ALA A 68 -37.56 -36.90 -50.00
C ALA A 68 -36.22 -36.67 -49.27
N GLU A 69 -35.37 -37.69 -49.30
CA GLU A 69 -33.95 -37.55 -49.02
C GLU A 69 -33.34 -36.63 -50.08
N GLU A 70 -32.99 -35.41 -49.70
CA GLU A 70 -31.97 -34.65 -50.43
C GLU A 70 -30.77 -34.51 -49.49
N GLU A 71 -29.80 -35.39 -49.70
CA GLU A 71 -28.42 -35.18 -49.32
C GLU A 71 -27.99 -33.80 -49.83
N SER A 72 -28.07 -32.79 -48.97
CA SER A 72 -27.42 -31.51 -49.24
C SER A 72 -25.92 -31.74 -49.14
N GLU A 73 -25.32 -32.08 -50.29
CA GLU A 73 -23.90 -31.98 -50.53
C GLU A 73 -23.42 -30.61 -50.02
N ASN A 74 -22.75 -30.61 -48.87
CA ASN A 74 -21.99 -29.46 -48.37
C ASN A 74 -20.83 -29.20 -49.34
N LEU A 75 -21.11 -28.57 -50.46
CA LEU A 75 -20.12 -28.02 -51.36
C LEU A 75 -19.52 -26.79 -50.66
N ALA A 76 -18.41 -27.01 -49.94
CA ALA A 76 -17.61 -25.94 -49.35
C ALA A 76 -17.09 -25.02 -50.46
N GLN A 77 -17.85 -23.95 -50.76
CA GLN A 77 -17.37 -22.88 -51.63
C GLN A 77 -16.16 -22.21 -50.97
N PRO A 78 -15.07 -21.96 -51.72
CA PRO A 78 -13.90 -21.30 -51.16
C PRO A 78 -14.30 -19.91 -50.64
N LEU A 79 -14.06 -19.67 -49.35
CA LEU A 79 -14.30 -18.38 -48.70
C LEU A 79 -13.70 -17.25 -49.53
N THR A 80 -14.49 -16.20 -49.77
CA THR A 80 -13.99 -15.04 -50.51
C THR A 80 -12.90 -14.34 -49.70
N LYS A 81 -11.96 -13.68 -50.37
CA LYS A 81 -10.85 -12.96 -49.72
C LYS A 81 -11.33 -11.99 -48.63
N GLU A 82 -12.48 -11.34 -48.85
CA GLU A 82 -13.10 -10.41 -47.89
C GLU A 82 -13.60 -11.12 -46.63
N GLN A 83 -14.24 -12.30 -46.77
CA GLN A 83 -14.67 -13.12 -45.64
C GLN A 83 -13.47 -13.62 -44.82
N ILE A 84 -12.37 -14.01 -45.47
CA ILE A 84 -11.12 -14.40 -44.79
C ILE A 84 -10.54 -13.21 -44.01
N MET A 85 -10.51 -12.02 -44.61
CA MET A 85 -10.01 -10.82 -43.92
C MET A 85 -10.90 -10.43 -42.73
N ALA A 86 -12.22 -10.55 -42.84
CA ALA A 86 -13.15 -10.31 -41.73
C ALA A 86 -12.89 -11.28 -40.56
N LEU A 87 -12.78 -12.59 -40.84
CA LEU A 87 -12.48 -13.60 -39.81
C LEU A 87 -11.13 -13.33 -39.14
N LEU A 88 -10.10 -12.95 -39.90
CA LEU A 88 -8.80 -12.57 -39.31
C LEU A 88 -8.94 -11.36 -38.39
N VAL A 89 -9.65 -10.31 -38.81
CA VAL A 89 -9.90 -9.14 -37.98
C VAL A 89 -10.67 -9.52 -36.71
N ASP A 90 -11.67 -10.38 -36.80
CA ASP A 90 -12.45 -10.83 -35.65
C ASP A 90 -11.60 -11.65 -34.67
N THR A 91 -10.74 -12.54 -35.16
CA THR A 91 -9.81 -13.29 -34.29
C THR A 91 -8.81 -12.37 -33.59
N GLU A 92 -8.31 -11.33 -34.25
CA GLU A 92 -7.43 -10.34 -33.62
C GLU A 92 -8.18 -9.47 -32.62
N ARG A 93 -9.43 -9.06 -32.93
CA ARG A 93 -10.30 -8.34 -31.98
C ARG A 93 -10.55 -9.17 -30.73
N GLU A 94 -10.85 -10.46 -30.87
CA GLU A 94 -11.06 -11.37 -29.72
C GLU A 94 -9.81 -11.50 -28.85
N LYS A 95 -8.62 -11.61 -29.46
CA LYS A 95 -7.35 -11.61 -28.71
C LYS A 95 -7.16 -10.31 -27.93
N LEU A 96 -7.48 -9.16 -28.54
CA LEU A 96 -7.35 -7.85 -27.90
C LEU A 96 -8.37 -7.67 -26.78
N THR A 97 -9.63 -8.07 -26.96
CA THR A 97 -10.67 -7.98 -25.92
C THR A 97 -10.34 -8.89 -24.74
N LYS A 98 -9.80 -10.08 -25.01
CA LYS A 98 -9.30 -10.98 -23.96
C LYS A 98 -8.14 -10.37 -23.18
N LYS A 99 -7.13 -9.81 -23.85
CA LYS A 99 -6.01 -9.14 -23.15
C LYS A 99 -6.47 -7.93 -22.34
N LEU A 100 -7.42 -7.16 -22.87
CA LEU A 100 -8.00 -6.02 -22.18
C LEU A 100 -8.79 -6.46 -20.94
N SER A 101 -9.56 -7.54 -21.02
CA SER A 101 -10.29 -8.07 -19.87
C SER A 101 -9.34 -8.63 -18.79
N GLU A 102 -8.30 -9.37 -19.19
CA GLU A 102 -7.24 -9.87 -18.29
C GLU A 102 -6.52 -8.70 -17.57
N ALA A 103 -6.13 -7.67 -18.32
CA ALA A 103 -5.48 -6.48 -17.75
C ALA A 103 -6.41 -5.74 -16.78
N ASN A 104 -7.70 -5.61 -17.11
CA ASN A 104 -8.69 -4.97 -16.24
C ASN A 104 -8.94 -5.78 -14.95
N GLN A 105 -8.99 -7.11 -15.04
CA GLN A 105 -9.07 -7.98 -13.86
C GLN A 105 -7.85 -7.81 -12.96
N HIS A 106 -6.65 -7.76 -13.56
CA HIS A 106 -5.41 -7.53 -12.82
C HIS A 106 -5.39 -6.17 -12.12
N ASN A 107 -5.78 -5.10 -12.82
CA ASN A 107 -5.91 -3.76 -12.24
C ASN A 107 -6.89 -3.74 -11.05
N ARG A 108 -8.04 -4.41 -11.17
CA ARG A 108 -9.01 -4.52 -10.07
C ARG A 108 -8.43 -5.28 -8.87
N PHE A 109 -7.67 -6.34 -9.11
CA PHE A 109 -6.98 -7.08 -8.06
C PHE A 109 -5.93 -6.20 -7.35
N LEU A 110 -5.08 -5.50 -8.10
CA LEU A 110 -4.06 -4.61 -7.53
C LEU A 110 -4.67 -3.47 -6.70
N LYS A 111 -5.75 -2.84 -7.19
CA LYS A 111 -6.48 -1.81 -6.43
C LYS A 111 -6.99 -2.34 -5.09
N ARG A 112 -7.55 -3.55 -5.06
CA ARG A 112 -8.00 -4.20 -3.82
C ARG A 112 -6.83 -4.49 -2.87
N GLN A 113 -5.73 -5.01 -3.39
CA GLN A 113 -4.53 -5.27 -2.57
C GLN A 113 -3.98 -3.97 -1.98
N LEU A 114 -3.94 -2.89 -2.76
CA LEU A 114 -3.51 -1.58 -2.30
C LEU A 114 -4.38 -1.11 -1.13
N HIS A 115 -5.71 -1.18 -1.25
CA HIS A 115 -6.61 -0.79 -0.16
C HIS A 115 -6.38 -1.60 1.12
N ILE A 116 -6.25 -2.93 1.01
CA ILE A 116 -5.96 -3.81 2.15
C ILE A 116 -4.64 -3.42 2.83
N LYS A 117 -3.61 -3.09 2.04
CA LYS A 117 -2.31 -2.67 2.58
C LYS A 117 -2.39 -1.29 3.25
N GLU A 118 -3.16 -0.37 2.70
CA GLU A 118 -3.38 0.95 3.28
C GLU A 118 -4.11 0.85 4.63
N ASP A 119 -5.17 0.05 4.71
CA ASP A 119 -5.91 -0.21 5.95
C ASP A 119 -5.00 -0.85 7.01
N ALA A 120 -4.16 -1.80 6.61
CA ALA A 120 -3.17 -2.38 7.51
C ALA A 120 -2.16 -1.34 8.02
N LEU A 121 -1.69 -0.41 7.17
CA LEU A 121 -0.80 0.68 7.60
C LEU A 121 -1.48 1.62 8.60
N VAL A 122 -2.76 1.94 8.40
CA VAL A 122 -3.56 2.75 9.35
C VAL A 122 -3.61 2.05 10.72
N ASN A 123 -3.90 0.75 10.74
CA ASN A 123 -3.96 -0.03 11.97
C ASN A 123 -2.59 -0.07 12.67
N PHE A 124 -1.52 -0.39 11.94
CA PHE A 124 -0.16 -0.41 12.50
C PHE A 124 0.26 0.96 13.05
N LYS A 125 -0.08 2.05 12.38
CA LYS A 125 0.17 3.41 12.87
C LYS A 125 -0.53 3.66 14.21
N SER A 126 -1.77 3.21 14.34
CA SER A 126 -2.53 3.38 15.58
C SER A 126 -1.93 2.56 16.73
N GLU A 127 -1.48 1.33 16.47
CA GLU A 127 -0.79 0.49 17.46
C GLU A 127 0.55 1.10 17.88
N LEU A 128 1.34 1.62 16.94
CA LEU A 128 2.60 2.32 17.23
C LEU A 128 2.36 3.57 18.09
N ALA A 129 1.29 4.33 17.83
CA ALA A 129 0.94 5.51 18.62
C ALA A 129 0.56 5.15 20.06
N VAL A 130 -0.15 4.04 20.28
CA VAL A 130 -0.44 3.57 21.65
C VAL A 130 0.85 3.19 22.38
N MET A 131 1.74 2.44 21.73
CA MET A 131 3.03 2.06 22.33
C MET A 131 3.93 3.27 22.60
N GLU A 132 3.89 4.31 21.75
CA GLU A 132 4.62 5.56 21.97
C GLU A 132 4.17 6.26 23.26
N LEU A 133 2.86 6.36 23.51
CA LEU A 133 2.32 6.94 24.74
C LEU A 133 2.69 6.13 25.98
N GLU A 134 2.68 4.79 25.89
CA GLU A 134 3.11 3.91 26.98
C GLU A 134 4.60 4.12 27.31
N VAL A 135 5.47 4.16 26.29
CA VAL A 135 6.90 4.42 26.48
C VAL A 135 7.12 5.82 27.04
N GLN A 136 6.37 6.83 26.57
CA GLN A 136 6.45 8.19 27.10
C GLN A 136 6.06 8.26 28.58
N ALA A 137 5.04 7.51 29.01
CA ALA A 137 4.67 7.39 30.41
C ALA A 137 5.79 6.73 31.24
N LEU A 138 6.41 5.67 30.71
CA LEU A 138 7.56 5.02 31.35
C LEU A 138 8.77 5.94 31.47
N VAL A 139 9.05 6.77 30.46
CA VAL A 139 10.11 7.79 30.52
C VAL A 139 9.84 8.76 31.66
N LYS A 140 8.62 9.31 31.77
CA LYS A 140 8.24 10.23 32.85
C LYS A 140 8.41 9.60 34.24
N LEU A 141 7.95 8.37 34.43
CA LEU A 141 8.14 7.63 35.68
C LEU A 141 9.62 7.41 36.00
N ALA A 142 10.43 7.04 34.99
CA ALA A 142 11.86 6.84 35.17
C ALA A 142 12.58 8.15 35.51
N GLU A 143 12.18 9.27 34.92
CA GLU A 143 12.68 10.60 35.25
C GLU A 143 12.35 11.01 36.70
N GLU A 144 11.13 10.75 37.16
CA GLU A 144 10.72 11.02 38.54
C GLU A 144 11.58 10.22 39.52
N ILE A 145 11.79 8.93 39.26
CA ILE A 145 12.65 8.06 40.06
C ILE A 145 14.10 8.57 40.06
N ALA A 146 14.60 9.03 38.91
CA ALA A 146 15.94 9.60 38.82
C ALA A 146 16.08 10.92 39.61
N LYS A 147 15.00 11.70 39.73
CA LYS A 147 14.93 12.97 40.47
C LYS A 147 14.71 12.78 41.97
N SER A 148 14.05 11.69 42.41
CA SER A 148 13.67 11.45 43.82
C SER A 148 14.82 11.08 44.77
N GLY A 149 16.08 11.22 44.33
CA GLY A 149 17.28 10.89 45.11
C GLY A 149 17.84 9.51 44.76
N ILE A 150 19.16 9.33 44.90
CA ILE A 150 19.85 8.08 44.58
C ILE A 150 19.83 7.18 45.81
N PRO A 151 19.17 6.00 45.78
CA PRO A 151 19.21 5.07 46.90
C PRO A 151 20.65 4.62 47.23
N GLU A 152 20.98 4.48 48.51
CA GLU A 152 22.25 3.91 48.94
C GLU A 152 22.45 2.51 48.36
N GLY A 153 23.65 2.23 47.83
CA GLY A 153 23.94 0.96 47.15
C GLY A 153 23.49 0.88 45.69
N SER A 154 22.97 1.96 45.10
CA SER A 154 22.59 1.99 43.68
C SER A 154 23.75 1.61 42.75
N ARG A 155 23.55 0.56 41.95
CA ARG A 155 24.53 0.12 40.95
C ARG A 155 24.76 1.20 39.88
N LYS A 156 25.99 1.23 39.35
CA LYS A 156 26.34 2.03 38.17
C LYS A 156 26.54 1.13 36.96
N ILE A 157 26.13 1.62 35.78
CA ILE A 157 26.33 1.00 34.48
C ILE A 157 27.05 2.04 33.63
N ASN A 158 28.24 1.72 33.11
CA ASN A 158 29.07 2.64 32.32
C ASN A 158 29.28 4.02 32.98
N GLY A 159 29.46 4.04 34.31
CA GLY A 159 29.66 5.27 35.08
C GLY A 159 28.39 6.06 35.44
N LYS A 160 27.22 5.73 34.84
CA LYS A 160 25.91 6.32 35.17
C LYS A 160 25.17 5.48 36.19
N TYR A 161 24.36 6.09 37.06
CA TYR A 161 23.47 5.33 37.97
C TYR A 161 22.40 4.58 37.16
N ILE A 162 21.96 3.42 37.66
CA ILE A 162 20.97 2.58 36.97
C ILE A 162 19.72 3.37 36.53
N HIS A 163 19.19 4.24 37.38
CA HIS A 163 18.00 5.05 37.08
C HIS A 163 18.25 6.02 35.91
N SER A 164 19.37 6.75 35.93
CA SER A 164 19.75 7.62 34.80
C SER A 164 20.03 6.85 33.51
N HIS A 165 20.59 5.64 33.60
CA HIS A 165 20.83 4.81 32.43
C HIS A 165 19.52 4.28 31.84
N LEU A 166 18.53 3.95 32.68
CA LEU A 166 17.20 3.55 32.25
C LEU A 166 16.50 4.66 31.48
N VAL A 167 16.52 5.90 31.99
CA VAL A 167 15.96 7.08 31.30
C VAL A 167 16.54 7.21 29.90
N THR A 168 17.87 7.25 29.75
CA THR A 168 18.52 7.35 28.42
C THR A 168 18.14 6.21 27.48
N ARG A 169 17.94 4.99 28.01
CA ARG A 169 17.52 3.84 27.19
C ARG A 169 16.07 3.95 26.74
N LEU A 170 15.18 4.42 27.60
CA LEU A 170 13.77 4.62 27.26
C LEU A 170 13.57 5.80 26.29
N GLU A 171 14.31 6.90 26.49
CA GLU A 171 14.36 8.03 25.55
C GLU A 171 14.79 7.56 24.15
N ALA A 172 15.85 6.75 24.05
CA ALA A 172 16.29 6.21 22.76
C ALA A 172 15.23 5.32 22.08
N VAL A 173 14.45 4.55 22.86
CA VAL A 173 13.34 3.76 22.32
C VAL A 173 12.19 4.66 21.88
N HIS A 174 11.86 5.70 22.66
CA HIS A 174 10.85 6.70 22.31
C HIS A 174 11.21 7.43 21.01
N GLU A 175 12.45 7.89 20.86
CA GLU A 175 12.96 8.51 19.64
C GLU A 175 12.84 7.57 18.43
N GLN A 176 13.19 6.29 18.59
CA GLN A 176 13.07 5.29 17.53
C GLN A 176 11.60 5.07 17.11
N LEU A 177 10.67 5.02 18.07
CA LEU A 177 9.24 4.90 17.78
C LEU A 177 8.70 6.13 17.05
N MET A 178 9.12 7.33 17.46
CA MET A 178 8.73 8.58 16.81
C MET A 178 9.19 8.62 15.35
N GLU A 179 10.42 8.19 15.05
CA GLU A 179 10.89 8.12 13.66
C GLU A 179 10.10 7.07 12.86
N GLN A 180 9.79 5.91 13.44
CA GLN A 180 8.94 4.91 12.76
C GLN A 180 7.52 5.42 12.48
N ILE A 181 6.91 6.16 13.41
CA ILE A 181 5.59 6.79 13.21
C ILE A 181 5.65 7.82 12.08
N LYS A 182 6.72 8.60 12.01
CA LYS A 182 6.95 9.58 10.94
C LYS A 182 7.13 8.89 9.58
N ASP A 183 7.91 7.82 9.51
CA ASP A 183 8.08 7.02 8.29
C ASP A 183 6.75 6.43 7.80
N VAL A 184 5.95 5.86 8.71
CA VAL A 184 4.60 5.36 8.39
C VAL A 184 3.68 6.50 7.95
N GLY A 185 3.78 7.67 8.57
CA GLY A 185 3.05 8.87 8.19
C GLY A 185 3.40 9.37 6.77
N ALA A 186 4.67 9.26 6.37
CA ALA A 186 5.11 9.59 5.02
C ALA A 186 4.69 8.56 3.96
N ALA A 187 4.56 7.28 4.36
CA ALA A 187 4.08 6.22 3.49
C ALA A 187 2.56 6.25 3.29
N GLN A 188 1.82 6.78 4.26
CA GLN A 188 0.36 6.86 4.28
C GLN A 188 -0.18 7.88 3.28
N SER A 189 -1.22 7.50 2.54
CA SER A 189 -1.98 8.40 1.68
C SER A 189 -2.98 9.25 2.49
N LYS A 190 -3.13 10.50 2.08
CA LYS A 190 -4.02 11.51 2.67
C LYS A 190 -5.08 11.92 1.66
N LYS A 191 -6.28 12.23 2.17
CA LYS A 191 -7.36 12.81 1.39
C LYS A 191 -7.04 14.28 1.12
N VAL A 192 -6.88 14.64 -0.16
CA VAL A 192 -6.58 15.99 -0.61
C VAL A 192 -7.73 16.47 -1.48
N SER A 193 -8.40 17.54 -1.07
CA SER A 193 -9.46 18.16 -1.86
C SER A 193 -8.83 19.11 -2.89
N ILE A 194 -9.17 18.89 -4.16
CA ILE A 194 -8.76 19.75 -5.27
C ILE A 194 -10.01 20.38 -5.84
N PHE A 195 -9.92 21.65 -6.21
CA PHE A 195 -11.03 22.35 -6.79
C PHE A 195 -10.58 23.26 -7.94
N TRP A 196 -11.54 23.56 -8.81
CA TRP A 196 -11.41 24.52 -9.89
C TRP A 196 -12.67 25.39 -9.91
N VAL A 197 -12.50 26.69 -10.16
CA VAL A 197 -13.62 27.64 -10.17
C VAL A 197 -13.67 28.31 -11.54
N GLY A 198 -14.82 28.27 -12.18
CA GLY A 198 -15.05 28.93 -13.46
C GLY A 198 -16.26 28.40 -14.21
N MET A 199 -16.49 28.93 -15.40
CA MET A 199 -17.49 28.40 -16.33
C MET A 199 -16.85 27.28 -17.15
N ALA A 200 -17.33 26.06 -16.94
CA ALA A 200 -16.96 24.88 -17.69
C ALA A 200 -18.13 23.89 -17.72
N GLU A 201 -18.14 23.00 -18.70
CA GLU A 201 -19.05 21.85 -18.73
C GLU A 201 -18.41 20.65 -18.03
N SER A 202 -17.13 20.41 -18.29
CA SER A 202 -16.37 19.29 -17.73
C SER A 202 -14.96 19.74 -17.31
N VAL A 203 -14.55 19.27 -16.13
CA VAL A 203 -13.22 19.56 -15.58
C VAL A 203 -12.58 18.26 -15.12
N GLN A 204 -11.33 18.05 -15.54
CA GLN A 204 -10.51 16.92 -15.15
C GLN A 204 -9.16 17.42 -14.66
N VAL A 205 -8.66 16.86 -13.56
CA VAL A 205 -7.31 17.13 -13.07
C VAL A 205 -6.38 16.00 -13.50
N MET A 206 -5.26 16.37 -14.13
CA MET A 206 -4.19 15.48 -14.55
C MET A 206 -2.92 15.86 -13.80
N GLY A 207 -2.00 14.93 -13.54
CA GLY A 207 -0.75 15.31 -12.91
C GLY A 207 0.27 14.20 -12.76
N THR A 208 1.34 14.48 -12.01
CA THR A 208 2.40 13.50 -11.76
C THR A 208 1.97 12.38 -10.82
N PHE A 209 0.84 12.52 -10.11
CA PHE A 209 0.34 11.52 -9.17
C PHE A 209 -0.07 10.21 -9.86
N ASP A 210 -0.48 10.25 -11.13
CA ASP A 210 -0.82 9.11 -11.96
C ASP A 210 0.06 9.02 -13.23
N GLY A 211 1.13 9.82 -13.29
CA GLY A 211 2.02 9.89 -14.43
C GLY A 211 1.38 10.51 -15.69
N TRP A 212 0.44 11.44 -15.54
CA TRP A 212 -0.25 12.12 -16.63
C TRP A 212 -1.05 11.20 -17.54
N SER A 213 -1.66 10.15 -16.98
CA SER A 213 -2.28 9.08 -17.77
C SER A 213 -3.80 9.19 -17.85
N GLN A 214 -4.49 9.09 -16.71
CA GLN A 214 -5.95 9.05 -16.63
C GLN A 214 -6.55 10.31 -16.01
N GLY A 215 -5.91 10.87 -14.99
CA GLY A 215 -6.46 11.93 -14.16
C GLY A 215 -7.75 11.56 -13.44
N GLU A 216 -8.39 12.57 -12.84
CA GLU A 216 -9.64 12.44 -12.09
C GLU A 216 -10.63 13.53 -12.50
N HIS A 217 -11.90 13.16 -12.68
CA HIS A 217 -12.95 14.14 -12.98
C HIS A 217 -13.38 14.88 -11.72
N LEU A 218 -13.65 16.17 -11.87
CA LEU A 218 -14.20 17.00 -10.80
C LEU A 218 -15.72 17.05 -10.91
N SER A 219 -16.37 16.91 -9.76
CA SER A 219 -17.81 17.02 -9.64
C SER A 219 -18.21 18.50 -9.56
N PRO A 220 -19.19 18.95 -10.35
CA PRO A 220 -19.71 20.31 -10.25
C PRO A 220 -20.53 20.49 -8.96
N GLU A 221 -20.27 21.60 -8.28
CA GLU A 221 -20.97 22.11 -7.10
C GLU A 221 -21.50 23.50 -7.46
N TYR A 222 -22.82 23.66 -7.40
CA TYR A 222 -23.47 24.90 -7.81
C TYR A 222 -23.50 25.91 -6.66
N THR A 223 -22.66 26.95 -6.75
CA THR A 223 -22.59 28.03 -5.74
C THR A 223 -23.37 29.29 -6.19
N GLY A 224 -24.25 29.17 -7.18
CA GLY A 224 -25.15 30.24 -7.63
C GLY A 224 -24.58 31.15 -8.71
N SER A 225 -23.44 31.81 -8.47
CA SER A 225 -22.84 32.78 -9.41
C SER A 225 -21.70 32.22 -10.28
N TYR A 226 -21.06 31.16 -9.83
CA TYR A 226 -20.05 30.39 -10.56
C TYR A 226 -20.15 28.92 -10.18
N THR A 227 -19.74 28.04 -11.10
CA THR A 227 -19.66 26.60 -10.81
C THR A 227 -18.31 26.30 -10.17
N ARG A 228 -18.33 25.69 -8.99
CA ARG A 228 -17.14 25.18 -8.32
C ARG A 228 -17.04 23.70 -8.63
N PHE A 229 -15.96 23.27 -9.23
CA PHE A 229 -15.69 21.86 -9.47
C PHE A 229 -14.79 21.35 -8.36
N SER A 230 -15.08 20.19 -7.76
CA SER A 230 -14.24 19.61 -6.71
C SER A 230 -14.08 18.10 -6.83
N THR A 231 -12.93 17.60 -6.37
CA THR A 231 -12.65 16.16 -6.24
C THR A 231 -11.77 15.89 -5.02
N THR A 232 -11.74 14.64 -4.57
CA THR A 232 -10.87 14.20 -3.46
C THR A 232 -9.91 13.14 -3.96
N LEU A 233 -8.61 13.43 -3.91
CA LEU A 233 -7.55 12.49 -4.26
C LEU A 233 -6.93 11.86 -3.01
N MET A 234 -6.50 10.61 -3.12
CA MET A 234 -5.69 9.93 -2.10
C MET A 234 -4.22 10.02 -2.49
N LEU A 235 -3.49 11.00 -1.95
CA LEU A 235 -2.10 11.28 -2.30
C LEU A 235 -1.18 11.11 -1.09
N ARG A 236 0.03 10.61 -1.31
CA ARG A 236 1.04 10.58 -0.25
C ARG A 236 1.61 11.99 -0.04
N PRO A 237 2.19 12.30 1.13
CA PRO A 237 2.96 13.51 1.32
C PRO A 237 4.04 13.65 0.24
N GLY A 238 4.10 14.82 -0.40
CA GLY A 238 4.94 15.02 -1.56
C GLY A 238 4.56 16.24 -2.38
N ARG A 239 5.32 16.45 -3.46
CA ARG A 239 5.13 17.54 -4.42
C ARG A 239 4.63 16.95 -5.73
N TYR A 240 3.49 17.43 -6.20
CA TYR A 240 2.86 16.97 -7.42
C TYR A 240 2.67 18.13 -8.39
N GLU A 241 2.97 17.90 -9.65
CA GLU A 241 2.60 18.83 -10.71
C GLU A 241 1.24 18.42 -11.23
N ILE A 242 0.32 19.38 -11.34
CA ILE A 242 -1.03 19.16 -11.82
C ILE A 242 -1.41 20.18 -12.89
N LYS A 243 -2.37 19.83 -13.73
CA LYS A 243 -2.99 20.72 -14.71
C LYS A 243 -4.43 20.32 -14.92
N PHE A 244 -5.26 21.30 -15.27
CA PHE A 244 -6.69 21.06 -15.48
C PHE A 244 -6.97 20.97 -16.98
N LEU A 245 -7.72 19.95 -17.37
CA LEU A 245 -8.34 19.84 -18.68
C LEU A 245 -9.78 20.32 -18.53
N VAL A 246 -10.07 21.49 -19.08
CA VAL A 246 -11.37 22.17 -18.97
C VAL A 246 -11.97 22.24 -20.37
N ASP A 247 -13.07 21.51 -20.60
CA ASP A 247 -13.74 21.42 -21.90
C ASP A 247 -12.77 21.06 -23.06
N GLY A 248 -11.79 20.20 -22.78
CA GLY A 248 -10.76 19.78 -23.73
C GLY A 248 -9.55 20.71 -23.86
N GLU A 249 -9.53 21.85 -23.16
CA GLU A 249 -8.42 22.79 -23.16
C GLU A 249 -7.59 22.72 -21.87
N TRP A 250 -6.27 22.75 -22.01
CA TRP A 250 -5.36 22.78 -20.87
C TRP A 250 -5.34 24.16 -20.20
N LYS A 251 -5.78 24.22 -18.95
CA LYS A 251 -5.82 25.45 -18.14
C LYS A 251 -5.06 25.30 -16.83
N LEU A 252 -4.51 26.42 -16.38
CA LEU A 252 -3.91 26.56 -15.05
C LEU A 252 -4.94 27.19 -14.13
N SER A 253 -5.00 26.69 -12.90
CA SER A 253 -5.82 27.31 -11.86
C SER A 253 -5.03 28.43 -11.19
N PRO A 254 -5.63 29.62 -10.96
CA PRO A 254 -5.00 30.70 -10.22
C PRO A 254 -4.88 30.38 -8.71
N GLU A 255 -5.63 29.38 -8.22
CA GLU A 255 -5.68 28.99 -6.81
C GLU A 255 -4.45 28.18 -6.37
N PHE A 256 -3.67 27.67 -7.32
CA PHE A 256 -2.49 26.86 -7.04
C PHE A 256 -1.23 27.57 -7.53
N PRO A 257 -0.12 27.52 -6.78
CA PRO A 257 1.16 28.03 -7.23
C PRO A 257 1.55 27.45 -8.60
N ILE A 258 2.20 28.25 -9.44
CA ILE A 258 2.63 27.82 -10.78
C ILE A 258 4.12 27.46 -10.73
N ILE A 259 4.48 26.35 -11.37
CA ILE A 259 5.85 25.87 -11.54
C ILE A 259 6.13 25.60 -13.02
N GLY A 260 7.39 25.72 -13.43
CA GLY A 260 7.83 25.53 -14.82
C GLY A 260 7.92 26.84 -15.62
N GLU A 261 8.36 26.72 -16.87
CA GLU A 261 8.63 27.87 -17.75
C GLU A 261 8.03 27.67 -19.14
N GLY A 262 7.53 28.76 -19.74
CA GLY A 262 6.94 28.71 -21.09
C GLY A 262 5.79 27.71 -21.24
N LEU A 263 6.02 26.67 -22.05
CA LEU A 263 5.03 25.64 -22.40
C LEU A 263 4.89 24.52 -21.36
N THR A 264 5.86 24.38 -20.44
CA THR A 264 5.84 23.37 -19.37
C THR A 264 5.27 23.92 -18.06
N LYS A 265 4.53 25.04 -18.11
CA LYS A 265 3.86 25.61 -16.95
C LYS A 265 2.75 24.68 -16.46
N ASN A 266 2.86 24.29 -15.19
CA ASN A 266 1.95 23.44 -14.43
C ASN A 266 1.62 24.09 -13.09
N ASN A 267 0.55 23.65 -12.43
CA ASN A 267 0.28 24.01 -11.04
C ASN A 267 1.04 23.05 -10.11
N LEU A 268 1.48 23.55 -8.96
CA LEU A 268 2.15 22.77 -7.92
C LEU A 268 1.15 22.48 -6.79
N LEU A 269 0.95 21.20 -6.51
CA LEU A 269 0.21 20.69 -5.37
C LEU A 269 1.21 20.13 -4.34
N VAL A 270 1.22 20.69 -3.14
CA VAL A 270 2.04 20.20 -2.03
C VAL A 270 1.11 19.50 -1.03
N VAL A 271 1.42 18.25 -0.74
CA VAL A 271 0.73 17.45 0.27
C VAL A 271 1.68 17.31 1.44
N GLU A 272 1.29 17.88 2.58
CA GLU A 272 1.98 17.72 3.87
C GLU A 272 1.55 16.44 4.57
#